data_AF-A0A932VP37-F1
#
_entry.id   AF-A0A932VP37-F1
#
_cell.length_a   1.000
_cell.length_b   1.000
_cell.length_c   1.000
_cell.angle_alpha   90.00
_cell.angle_beta   90.00
_cell.angle_gamma   90.00
#
_symmetry.space_group_name_H-M   'P 1'
#
loop_
_entity.id
_entity.type
_entity.pdbx_description
1 polymer ?
#
loop_
_entity_poly.entity_id
_entity_poly.type
_entity_poly.pdbx_seq_one_letter_code
_entity_poly.pdbx_strand_id
1 'polypeptide(L)'
;MSYLSIKELFNKLKPVDFYKYYYPDIKEGQNLVNCPFHDDKHPSMSIKTTPGNKGIFYCHACSAGGRFIDFYQKKHNVDFKTTLKEINEKFNLNLKPQERKRKGKEKKEGEEWKVESLRLNPIDLNSEIIKKYFESKNIPKPQELIEYFDLKCCKNNKALAISVGNRWKLKAFDDRGDRWDIDSDAEIEPIYYSLSPYTGQKNLLVIEGFSNLFSLWCYADEKFKKDFFAVTSVHGVTSTPNVIEKLIKEDK
;
A
#
# COMPACT_ATOMS: atom_id res chain seq x y z
N MET A 1 17.11 -5.54 -15.16
CA MET A 1 17.14 -4.29 -14.37
C MET A 1 17.82 -4.54 -13.04
N SER A 2 18.85 -3.75 -12.73
CA SER A 2 19.52 -3.73 -11.42
C SER A 2 18.79 -2.82 -10.43
N TYR A 3 18.89 -3.09 -9.14
CA TYR A 3 18.28 -2.30 -8.07
C TYR A 3 19.16 -2.28 -6.82
N LEU A 4 18.99 -1.26 -5.98
CA LEU A 4 19.59 -1.23 -4.64
C LEU A 4 18.65 -1.88 -3.64
N SER A 5 19.19 -2.71 -2.75
CA SER A 5 18.39 -3.44 -1.77
C SER A 5 18.04 -2.58 -0.56
N ILE A 6 16.75 -2.33 -0.33
CA ILE A 6 16.28 -1.64 0.88
C ILE A 6 16.69 -2.36 2.17
N LYS A 7 16.77 -3.70 2.13
CA LYS A 7 17.21 -4.51 3.28
C LYS A 7 18.68 -4.25 3.58
N GLU A 8 19.54 -4.20 2.55
CA GLU A 8 20.95 -3.89 2.75
C GLU A 8 21.16 -2.46 3.22
N LEU A 9 20.36 -1.52 2.71
CA LEU A 9 20.36 -0.14 3.18
C LEU A 9 20.05 -0.07 4.69
N PHE A 10 18.97 -0.72 5.15
CA PHE A 10 18.63 -0.76 6.59
C PHE A 10 19.67 -1.50 7.45
N ASN A 11 20.41 -2.44 6.87
CA ASN A 11 21.51 -3.10 7.58
C ASN A 11 22.75 -2.21 7.72
N LYS A 12 23.01 -1.32 6.76
CA LYS A 12 24.21 -0.48 6.73
C LYS A 12 24.01 0.91 7.32
N LEU A 13 22.80 1.44 7.30
CA LEU A 13 22.49 2.78 7.78
C LEU A 13 21.52 2.70 8.95
N LYS A 14 22.01 3.05 10.15
CA LYS A 14 21.13 3.17 11.31
C LYS A 14 20.26 4.41 11.15
N PRO A 15 18.97 4.35 11.54
CA PRO A 15 18.10 5.52 11.50
C PRO A 15 18.64 6.76 12.20
N VAL A 16 19.27 6.61 13.36
CA VAL A 16 19.85 7.74 14.10
C VAL A 16 20.92 8.45 13.28
N ASP A 17 21.78 7.71 12.57
CA ASP A 17 22.83 8.27 11.73
C ASP A 17 22.25 8.99 10.50
N PHE A 18 21.17 8.44 9.92
CA PHE A 18 20.42 9.12 8.87
C PHE A 18 19.86 10.47 9.34
N TYR A 19 19.17 10.48 10.48
CA TYR A 19 18.50 11.70 10.96
C TYR A 19 19.49 12.74 11.49
N LYS A 20 20.67 12.33 11.99
CA LYS A 20 21.74 13.27 12.40
C LYS A 20 22.16 14.23 11.29
N TYR A 21 22.05 13.81 10.03
CA TYR A 21 22.31 14.70 8.89
C TYR A 21 21.35 15.90 8.85
N TYR A 22 20.10 15.73 9.29
CA TYR A 22 19.09 16.78 9.30
C TYR A 22 18.94 17.45 10.67
N TYR A 23 19.23 16.72 11.74
CA TYR A 23 19.06 17.12 13.12
C TYR A 23 20.30 16.70 13.91
N PRO A 24 21.35 17.55 13.98
CA PRO A 24 22.64 17.18 14.57
C PRO A 24 22.55 16.66 16.01
N ASP A 25 21.60 17.18 16.80
CA ASP A 25 21.42 16.84 18.21
C ASP A 25 20.57 15.58 18.46
N ILE A 26 20.11 14.90 17.40
CA ILE A 26 19.26 13.73 17.56
C ILE A 26 20.01 12.57 18.23
N LYS A 27 19.36 11.96 19.22
CA LYS A 27 19.88 10.82 19.98
C LYS A 27 19.18 9.54 19.56
N GLU A 28 19.77 8.41 19.94
CA GLU A 28 19.11 7.12 19.80
C GLU A 28 17.90 7.04 20.74
N GLY A 29 16.74 6.59 20.23
CA GLY A 29 15.49 6.54 20.98
C GLY A 29 14.43 7.47 20.41
N GLN A 30 13.66 8.13 21.29
CA GLN A 30 12.59 9.05 20.88
C GLN A 30 13.10 10.49 20.93
N ASN A 31 12.81 11.26 19.89
CA ASN A 31 13.19 12.67 19.77
C ASN A 31 12.01 13.48 19.27
N LEU A 32 11.95 14.75 19.64
CA LEU A 32 10.97 15.72 19.14
C LEU A 32 11.74 16.86 18.46
N VAL A 33 11.44 17.13 17.19
CA VAL A 33 12.15 18.11 16.37
C VAL A 33 11.19 18.93 15.52
N ASN A 34 11.65 20.06 14.98
CA ASN A 34 10.89 20.84 14.02
C ASN A 34 10.70 20.05 12.71
N CYS A 35 9.46 20.04 12.23
CA CYS A 35 9.07 19.38 11.01
C CYS A 35 9.58 20.16 9.79
N PRO A 36 10.22 19.50 8.81
CA PRO A 36 10.71 20.19 7.61
C PRO A 36 9.65 20.28 6.50
N PHE A 37 8.45 19.75 6.75
CA PHE A 37 7.38 19.64 5.75
C PHE A 37 6.33 20.77 5.86
N HIS A 38 6.48 21.67 6.82
CA HIS A 38 5.70 22.90 6.95
C HIS A 38 6.53 23.96 7.68
N ASP A 39 6.05 25.20 7.74
CA ASP A 39 6.67 26.27 8.53
C ASP A 39 6.45 26.01 10.02
N ASP A 40 7.41 25.32 10.64
CA ASP A 40 7.29 24.81 12.00
C ASP A 40 8.10 25.62 13.01
N LYS A 41 7.40 26.42 13.83
CA LYS A 41 8.01 27.27 14.88
C LYS A 41 8.31 26.52 16.17
N HIS A 42 7.66 25.37 16.42
CA HIS A 42 7.80 24.61 17.67
C HIS A 42 7.92 23.11 17.36
N PRO A 43 8.89 22.37 17.93
CA PRO A 43 9.09 20.96 17.63
C PRO A 43 7.80 20.13 17.61
N SER A 44 7.35 19.74 16.41
CA SER A 44 6.07 19.04 16.21
C SER A 44 6.22 17.61 15.69
N MET A 45 7.44 17.21 15.31
CA MET A 45 7.72 15.92 14.68
C MET A 45 8.45 14.97 15.65
N SER A 46 7.78 13.86 15.98
CA SER A 46 8.37 12.76 16.73
C SER A 46 9.17 11.86 15.80
N ILE A 47 10.42 11.57 16.17
CA ILE A 47 11.29 10.61 15.48
C ILE A 47 11.66 9.49 16.45
N LYS A 48 11.43 8.24 16.05
CA LYS A 48 11.79 7.03 16.80
C LYS A 48 12.94 6.29 16.09
N THR A 49 14.12 6.35 16.67
CA THR A 49 15.38 5.77 16.16
C THR A 49 15.85 4.54 16.94
N THR A 50 15.04 4.04 17.88
CA THR A 50 15.32 2.83 18.68
C THR A 50 15.70 1.62 17.79
N PRO A 51 16.68 0.78 18.20
CA PRO A 51 17.02 -0.45 17.47
C PRO A 51 15.80 -1.31 17.16
N GLY A 52 15.74 -1.83 15.93
CA GLY A 52 14.61 -2.64 15.45
C GLY A 52 13.47 -1.83 14.84
N ASN A 53 13.36 -0.53 15.15
CA ASN A 53 12.45 0.37 14.43
C ASN A 53 13.11 0.89 13.16
N LYS A 54 12.35 0.95 12.06
CA LYS A 54 12.82 1.42 10.73
C LYS A 54 12.98 2.95 10.65
N GLY A 55 13.30 3.62 11.76
CA GLY A 55 13.45 5.08 11.80
C GLY A 55 12.16 5.83 11.52
N ILE A 56 11.12 5.57 12.29
CA ILE A 56 9.78 6.10 12.04
C ILE A 56 9.72 7.56 12.46
N PHE A 57 9.10 8.42 11.65
CA PHE A 57 8.75 9.79 12.02
C PHE A 57 7.23 10.00 11.91
N TYR A 58 6.70 10.92 12.72
CA TYR A 58 5.34 11.42 12.61
C TYR A 58 5.27 12.87 13.12
N CYS A 59 4.70 13.76 12.32
CA CYS A 59 4.44 15.14 12.70
C CYS A 59 3.00 15.29 13.19
N HIS A 60 2.85 15.79 14.41
CA HIS A 60 1.54 15.98 15.04
C HIS A 60 0.78 17.21 14.54
N ALA A 61 1.44 18.11 13.81
CA ALA A 61 0.83 19.32 13.26
C ALA A 61 0.34 19.15 11.81
N CYS A 62 1.15 18.56 10.93
CA CYS A 62 0.82 18.38 9.51
C CYS A 62 0.53 16.93 9.10
N SER A 63 0.54 15.99 10.05
CA SER A 63 0.26 14.56 9.84
C SER A 63 1.24 13.84 8.89
N ALA A 64 2.36 14.48 8.51
CA ALA A 64 3.40 13.81 7.75
C ALA A 64 4.04 12.69 8.58
N GLY A 65 4.08 11.47 8.04
CA GLY A 65 4.69 10.33 8.72
C GLY A 65 5.23 9.27 7.74
N GLY A 66 6.01 8.34 8.29
CA GLY A 66 6.61 7.24 7.54
C GLY A 66 7.92 6.76 8.17
N ARG A 67 8.69 5.99 7.41
CA ARG A 67 10.08 5.62 7.74
C ARG A 67 11.03 6.69 7.22
N PHE A 68 12.30 6.57 7.59
CA PHE A 68 13.31 7.55 7.18
C PHE A 68 13.52 7.63 5.65
N ILE A 69 13.21 6.56 4.91
CA ILE A 69 13.20 6.60 3.44
C ILE A 69 12.04 7.45 2.90
N ASP A 70 10.87 7.36 3.53
CA ASP A 70 9.68 8.12 3.18
C ASP A 70 9.90 9.61 3.53
N PHE A 71 10.65 9.88 4.61
CA PHE A 71 11.13 11.22 4.96
C PHE A 71 12.01 11.82 3.86
N TYR A 72 12.98 11.03 3.35
CA TYR A 72 13.87 11.48 2.28
C TYR A 72 13.10 11.79 1.00
N GLN A 73 12.21 10.88 0.58
CA GLN A 73 11.34 11.07 -0.59
C GLN A 73 10.54 12.35 -0.50
N LYS A 74 9.87 12.59 0.63
CA LYS A 74 9.06 13.80 0.84
C LYS A 74 9.91 15.07 0.85
N LYS A 75 11.08 15.04 1.50
CA LYS A 75 11.94 16.21 1.65
C LYS A 75 12.59 16.64 0.33
N HIS A 76 12.98 15.67 -0.51
CA HIS A 76 13.68 15.92 -1.77
C HIS A 76 12.76 15.81 -3.00
N ASN A 77 11.49 15.45 -2.81
CA ASN A 77 10.52 15.23 -3.88
C ASN A 77 11.02 14.24 -4.96
N VAL A 78 11.51 13.08 -4.51
CA VAL A 78 12.09 12.04 -5.38
C VAL A 78 11.37 10.70 -5.23
N ASP A 79 11.45 9.88 -6.28
CA ASP A 79 10.91 8.52 -6.25
C ASP A 79 11.77 7.58 -5.38
N PHE A 80 11.27 6.36 -5.16
CA PHE A 80 11.92 5.38 -4.31
C PHE A 80 13.28 4.92 -4.85
N LYS A 81 13.41 4.74 -6.17
CA LYS A 81 14.66 4.25 -6.79
C LYS A 81 15.77 5.29 -6.65
N THR A 82 15.42 6.54 -6.89
CA THR A 82 16.27 7.72 -6.75
C THR A 82 16.67 7.90 -5.28
N THR A 83 15.73 7.77 -4.36
CA THR A 83 15.99 7.80 -2.91
C THR A 83 17.06 6.81 -2.48
N LEU A 84 16.95 5.54 -2.89
CA LEU A 84 17.96 4.54 -2.52
C LEU A 84 19.35 4.88 -3.08
N LYS A 85 19.40 5.42 -4.31
CA LYS A 85 20.65 5.82 -4.96
C LYS A 85 21.29 7.00 -4.21
N GLU A 86 20.52 8.04 -3.95
CA GLU A 86 21.02 9.25 -3.31
C GLU A 86 21.40 9.00 -1.85
N ILE A 87 20.64 8.19 -1.09
CA ILE A 87 21.05 7.79 0.27
C ILE A 87 22.33 6.96 0.24
N ASN A 88 22.46 6.03 -0.71
CA ASN A 88 23.67 5.21 -0.84
C ASN A 88 24.92 6.07 -1.10
N GLU A 89 24.81 7.04 -2.01
CA GLU A 89 25.89 7.98 -2.34
C GLU A 89 26.19 8.91 -1.17
N LYS A 90 25.15 9.52 -0.59
CA LYS A 90 25.28 10.52 0.48
C LYS A 90 25.90 9.97 1.77
N PHE A 91 25.57 8.72 2.12
CA PHE A 91 26.09 8.06 3.32
C PHE A 91 27.24 7.10 3.01
N ASN A 92 27.80 7.12 1.79
CA ASN A 92 28.92 6.27 1.38
C ASN A 92 28.72 4.78 1.72
N LEU A 93 27.49 4.27 1.56
CA LEU A 93 27.13 2.92 2.00
C LEU A 93 27.74 1.82 1.13
N ASN A 94 28.29 2.17 -0.04
CA ASN A 94 28.89 1.25 -1.01
C ASN A 94 27.96 0.08 -1.34
N LEU A 95 26.65 0.35 -1.42
CA LEU A 95 25.67 -0.62 -1.89
C LEU A 95 25.89 -0.79 -3.39
N LYS A 96 26.21 -2.01 -3.80
CA LYS A 96 26.35 -2.35 -5.20
C LYS A 96 24.95 -2.58 -5.77
N PRO A 97 24.61 -2.01 -6.94
CA PRO A 97 23.42 -2.39 -7.67
C PRO A 97 23.40 -3.91 -7.78
N GLN A 98 22.42 -4.53 -7.16
CA GLN A 98 22.20 -5.95 -7.34
C GLN A 98 21.58 -6.08 -8.71
N GLU A 99 22.23 -6.83 -9.59
CA GLU A 99 21.45 -7.42 -10.65
C GLU A 99 20.31 -8.19 -10.00
N ARG A 100 19.12 -8.11 -10.59
CA ARG A 100 18.20 -9.22 -10.46
C ARG A 100 18.95 -10.43 -11.02
N LYS A 101 19.75 -11.11 -10.20
CA LYS A 101 19.82 -12.54 -10.27
C LYS A 101 18.36 -12.91 -10.20
N ARG A 102 17.79 -13.42 -11.30
CA ARG A 102 16.84 -14.49 -11.15
C ARG A 102 17.58 -15.44 -10.23
N LYS A 103 17.36 -15.31 -8.91
CA LYS A 103 17.48 -16.46 -8.07
C LYS A 103 16.53 -17.40 -8.78
N GLY A 104 17.14 -18.32 -9.51
CA GLY A 104 16.99 -19.69 -9.13
C GLY A 104 16.85 -19.79 -7.60
N LYS A 105 15.73 -19.34 -6.99
CA LYS A 105 14.90 -20.33 -6.34
C LYS A 105 14.82 -21.35 -7.45
N GLU A 106 15.29 -22.57 -7.24
CA GLU A 106 14.80 -23.67 -8.06
C GLU A 106 13.40 -23.27 -8.51
N LYS A 107 13.15 -23.31 -9.81
CA LYS A 107 11.80 -23.67 -10.16
C LYS A 107 11.58 -25.05 -9.50
N LYS A 108 11.41 -25.15 -8.16
CA LYS A 108 10.17 -25.73 -7.66
C LYS A 108 9.19 -24.93 -8.45
N GLU A 109 8.68 -25.56 -9.52
CA GLU A 109 7.60 -25.06 -10.35
C GLU A 109 6.75 -24.20 -9.45
N GLY A 110 7.06 -22.92 -9.47
CA GLY A 110 6.60 -22.01 -8.44
C GLY A 110 5.35 -21.55 -9.06
N GLU A 111 4.34 -22.46 -9.05
CA GLU A 111 3.17 -22.47 -9.92
C GLU A 111 3.10 -21.14 -10.62
N GLU A 112 3.67 -21.09 -11.82
CA GLU A 112 3.52 -19.95 -12.69
C GLU A 112 2.02 -19.63 -12.62
N TRP A 113 1.65 -18.44 -12.10
CA TRP A 113 0.25 -18.05 -11.98
C TRP A 113 -0.21 -17.71 -13.39
N LYS A 114 -0.18 -18.72 -14.28
CA LYS A 114 -0.80 -18.68 -15.58
C LYS A 114 -2.29 -18.68 -15.31
N VAL A 115 -2.85 -17.52 -15.61
CA VAL A 115 -4.25 -17.15 -15.40
C VAL A 115 -5.18 -18.04 -16.20
N GLU A 116 -4.67 -18.69 -17.24
CA GLU A 116 -5.33 -19.78 -17.98
C GLU A 116 -5.89 -20.90 -17.08
N SER A 117 -5.55 -20.94 -15.78
CA SER A 117 -6.11 -21.86 -14.78
C SER A 117 -6.58 -21.21 -13.46
N LEU A 118 -7.01 -19.94 -13.45
CA LEU A 118 -7.69 -19.35 -12.28
C LEU A 118 -9.02 -20.07 -12.04
N ARG A 119 -8.97 -21.22 -11.35
CA ARG A 119 -10.15 -21.85 -10.78
C ARG A 119 -10.61 -20.99 -9.62
N LEU A 120 -11.53 -20.07 -9.92
CA LEU A 120 -12.26 -19.31 -8.93
C LEU A 120 -13.19 -20.26 -8.21
N ASN A 121 -13.08 -20.32 -6.90
CA ASN A 121 -13.97 -21.13 -6.06
C ASN A 121 -14.71 -20.21 -5.08
N PRO A 122 -15.85 -20.67 -4.53
CA PRO A 122 -16.45 -20.04 -3.37
C PRO A 122 -15.45 -19.96 -2.22
N ILE A 123 -15.50 -18.87 -1.47
CA ILE A 123 -14.63 -18.67 -0.31
C ILE A 123 -15.11 -19.57 0.83
N ASP A 124 -14.24 -20.44 1.33
CA ASP A 124 -14.50 -21.25 2.52
C ASP A 124 -14.19 -20.46 3.79
N LEU A 125 -15.22 -19.89 4.40
CA LEU A 125 -15.10 -19.17 5.67
C LEU A 125 -14.69 -20.05 6.86
N ASN A 126 -14.70 -21.38 6.74
CA ASN A 126 -14.17 -22.26 7.78
C ASN A 126 -12.64 -22.36 7.77
N SER A 127 -11.98 -21.95 6.68
CA SER A 127 -10.53 -21.94 6.56
C SER A 127 -9.88 -20.99 7.56
N GLU A 128 -8.94 -21.51 8.36
CA GLU A 128 -8.22 -20.74 9.38
C GLU A 128 -7.46 -19.55 8.79
N ILE A 129 -6.92 -19.69 7.57
CA ILE A 129 -6.20 -18.61 6.87
C ILE A 129 -7.16 -17.47 6.50
N ILE A 130 -8.35 -17.80 6.02
CA ILE A 130 -9.37 -16.82 5.60
C ILE A 130 -9.93 -16.10 6.84
N LYS A 131 -10.24 -16.84 7.91
CA LYS A 131 -10.68 -16.25 9.19
C LYS A 131 -9.67 -15.24 9.71
N LYS A 132 -8.40 -15.66 9.83
CA LYS A 132 -7.30 -14.78 10.26
C LYS A 132 -7.16 -13.53 9.37
N TYR A 133 -7.33 -13.68 8.06
CA TYR A 133 -7.29 -12.53 7.16
C TYR A 133 -8.41 -11.53 7.48
N PHE A 134 -9.68 -11.96 7.49
CA PHE A 134 -10.80 -11.05 7.76
C PHE A 134 -10.75 -10.43 9.15
N GLU A 135 -10.35 -11.19 10.17
CA GLU A 135 -10.10 -10.68 11.53
C GLU A 135 -9.00 -9.62 11.53
N SER A 136 -7.85 -9.89 10.90
CA SER A 136 -6.72 -8.94 10.84
C SER A 136 -7.05 -7.64 10.10
N LYS A 137 -8.03 -7.66 9.19
CA LYS A 137 -8.50 -6.48 8.45
C LYS A 137 -9.75 -5.85 9.08
N ASN A 138 -10.20 -6.34 10.24
CA ASN A 138 -11.38 -5.86 10.96
C ASN A 138 -12.65 -5.85 10.07
N ILE A 139 -12.91 -6.98 9.41
CA ILE A 139 -14.09 -7.20 8.56
C ILE A 139 -15.06 -8.13 9.32
N PRO A 140 -16.04 -7.59 10.06
CA PRO A 140 -16.90 -8.37 10.96
C PRO A 140 -17.98 -9.19 10.22
N LYS A 141 -18.25 -8.86 8.96
CA LYS A 141 -19.34 -9.44 8.15
C LYS A 141 -18.82 -10.04 6.84
N PRO A 142 -17.94 -11.06 6.90
CA PRO A 142 -17.29 -11.57 5.71
C PRO A 142 -18.28 -12.20 4.71
N GLN A 143 -19.33 -12.89 5.18
CA GLN A 143 -20.32 -13.49 4.29
C GLN A 143 -21.08 -12.43 3.46
N GLU A 144 -21.63 -11.40 4.12
CA GLU A 144 -22.34 -10.31 3.44
C GLU A 144 -21.42 -9.57 2.46
N LEU A 145 -20.16 -9.35 2.84
CA LEU A 145 -19.16 -8.71 1.99
C LEU A 145 -18.88 -9.53 0.72
N ILE A 146 -18.73 -10.84 0.87
CA ILE A 146 -18.44 -11.77 -0.22
C ILE A 146 -19.56 -11.75 -1.25
N GLU A 147 -20.80 -11.79 -0.79
CA GLU A 147 -21.98 -11.73 -1.64
C GLU A 147 -22.10 -10.37 -2.35
N TYR A 148 -21.88 -9.27 -1.63
CA TYR A 148 -22.03 -7.93 -2.19
C TYR A 148 -21.02 -7.63 -3.31
N PHE A 149 -19.76 -8.03 -3.13
CA PHE A 149 -18.67 -7.72 -4.07
C PHE A 149 -18.33 -8.87 -5.04
N ASP A 150 -19.13 -9.95 -5.08
CA ASP A 150 -18.84 -11.20 -5.81
C ASP A 150 -17.40 -11.69 -5.59
N LEU A 151 -16.98 -11.71 -4.32
CA LEU A 151 -15.62 -12.11 -3.97
C LEU A 151 -15.45 -13.62 -4.13
N LYS A 152 -14.33 -14.02 -4.72
CA LYS A 152 -13.99 -15.44 -4.91
C LYS A 152 -12.65 -15.73 -4.24
N CYS A 153 -12.34 -17.00 -4.05
CA CYS A 153 -10.98 -17.42 -3.72
C CYS A 153 -10.33 -18.09 -4.91
N CYS A 154 -9.00 -18.07 -4.94
CA CYS A 154 -8.23 -18.89 -5.85
C CYS A 154 -7.05 -19.54 -5.13
N LYS A 155 -6.44 -20.51 -5.83
CA LYS A 155 -5.20 -21.17 -5.41
C LYS A 155 -5.26 -21.80 -4.04
N ASN A 156 -6.28 -22.64 -3.85
CA ASN A 156 -6.54 -23.39 -2.62
C ASN A 156 -6.69 -22.46 -1.42
N ASN A 157 -7.58 -21.46 -1.52
CA ASN A 157 -7.90 -20.51 -0.43
C ASN A 157 -6.70 -19.67 0.03
N LYS A 158 -5.79 -19.28 -0.88
CA LYS A 158 -4.60 -18.47 -0.53
C LYS A 158 -4.70 -17.01 -0.98
N ALA A 159 -5.65 -16.68 -1.84
CA ALA A 159 -5.88 -15.32 -2.28
C ALA A 159 -7.37 -15.07 -2.50
N LEU A 160 -7.78 -13.84 -2.20
CA LEU A 160 -9.04 -13.26 -2.60
C LEU A 160 -8.93 -12.81 -4.07
N ALA A 161 -9.92 -13.16 -4.87
CA ALA A 161 -10.10 -12.65 -6.22
C ALA A 161 -11.23 -11.62 -6.18
N ILE A 162 -10.91 -10.39 -6.55
CA ILE A 162 -11.83 -9.24 -6.57
C ILE A 162 -12.11 -8.94 -8.04
N SER A 163 -13.39 -8.97 -8.42
CA SER A 163 -13.80 -8.64 -9.80
C SER A 163 -13.58 -7.15 -10.04
N VAL A 164 -12.92 -6.78 -11.13
CA VAL A 164 -12.73 -5.40 -11.56
C VAL A 164 -12.93 -5.32 -13.07
N GLY A 165 -14.08 -4.77 -13.49
CA GLY A 165 -14.51 -4.82 -14.88
C GLY A 165 -14.55 -6.27 -15.36
N ASN A 166 -13.80 -6.58 -16.42
CA ASN A 166 -13.70 -7.93 -16.98
C ASN A 166 -12.50 -8.73 -16.45
N ARG A 167 -11.88 -8.32 -15.33
CA ARG A 167 -10.65 -8.93 -14.78
C ARG A 167 -10.74 -9.21 -13.30
N TRP A 168 -9.71 -9.88 -12.78
CA TRP A 168 -9.59 -10.21 -11.36
C TRP A 168 -8.33 -9.60 -10.75
N LYS A 169 -8.51 -8.86 -9.66
CA LYS A 169 -7.42 -8.44 -8.78
C LYS A 169 -7.20 -9.51 -7.71
N LEU A 170 -5.95 -9.94 -7.53
CA LEU A 170 -5.62 -10.98 -6.56
C LEU A 170 -4.99 -10.38 -5.31
N LYS A 171 -5.64 -10.57 -4.16
CA LYS A 171 -5.19 -10.13 -2.83
C LYS A 171 -4.80 -11.35 -2.01
N ALA A 172 -3.49 -11.59 -1.88
CA ALA A 172 -2.98 -12.72 -1.10
C ALA A 172 -3.31 -12.56 0.39
N PHE A 173 -3.67 -13.66 1.06
CA PHE A 173 -4.03 -13.64 2.48
C PHE A 173 -2.82 -13.57 3.43
N ASP A 174 -1.61 -13.79 2.92
CA ASP A 174 -0.38 -13.87 3.71
C ASP A 174 0.51 -12.61 3.59
N ASP A 175 -0.10 -11.46 3.33
CA ASP A 175 0.53 -10.14 3.22
C ASP A 175 1.74 -10.07 2.26
N ARG A 176 1.93 -11.05 1.36
CA ARG A 176 2.97 -11.06 0.31
C ARG A 176 2.76 -10.02 -0.80
N GLY A 177 1.79 -9.12 -0.60
CA GLY A 177 1.42 -8.02 -1.48
C GLY A 177 0.46 -8.44 -2.59
N ASP A 178 -0.21 -7.44 -3.15
CA ASP A 178 -1.28 -7.61 -4.14
C ASP A 178 -0.64 -7.97 -5.50
N ARG A 179 -1.36 -8.77 -6.29
CA ARG A 179 -0.95 -9.19 -7.63
C ARG A 179 -2.09 -8.92 -8.60
N TRP A 180 -1.71 -8.61 -9.82
CA TRP A 180 -2.63 -8.60 -10.95
C TRP A 180 -2.54 -9.94 -11.68
N ASP A 181 -3.67 -10.33 -12.24
CA ASP A 181 -3.73 -11.25 -13.37
C ASP A 181 -2.80 -10.72 -14.49
N ILE A 182 -1.95 -11.59 -15.04
CA ILE A 182 -0.81 -11.23 -15.91
C ILE A 182 -1.24 -10.95 -17.36
N ASP A 183 -2.46 -11.30 -17.78
CA ASP A 183 -2.83 -11.27 -19.20
C ASP A 183 -3.51 -9.97 -19.63
N SER A 184 -2.78 -8.85 -19.53
CA SER A 184 -3.19 -7.65 -20.24
C SER A 184 -2.11 -6.57 -20.35
N ASP A 185 -1.74 -6.28 -21.59
CA ASP A 185 -1.14 -5.01 -22.01
C ASP A 185 -2.20 -3.90 -22.26
N ALA A 186 -3.45 -4.07 -21.81
CA ALA A 186 -4.54 -3.12 -22.00
C ALA A 186 -4.82 -2.27 -20.74
N GLU A 187 -5.15 -0.99 -20.96
CA GLU A 187 -5.62 -0.04 -19.94
C GLU A 187 -6.70 -0.69 -19.05
N ILE A 188 -6.61 -0.54 -17.72
CA ILE A 188 -7.61 -1.09 -16.81
C ILE A 188 -8.71 -0.06 -16.64
N GLU A 189 -9.91 -0.40 -17.09
CA GLU A 189 -11.13 0.32 -16.80
C GLU A 189 -12.11 -0.59 -16.03
N PRO A 190 -12.72 -0.11 -14.94
CA PRO A 190 -12.53 1.21 -14.33
C PRO A 190 -11.19 1.31 -13.56
N ILE A 191 -10.64 2.53 -13.52
CA ILE A 191 -9.44 2.88 -12.73
C ILE A 191 -9.70 2.89 -11.20
N TYR A 192 -10.98 2.80 -10.80
CA TYR A 192 -11.43 2.79 -9.42
C TYR A 192 -12.45 1.70 -9.14
N TYR A 193 -12.57 1.32 -7.87
CA TYR A 193 -13.53 0.37 -7.37
C TYR A 193 -14.31 1.01 -6.23
N SER A 194 -15.63 1.08 -6.37
CA SER A 194 -16.48 1.82 -5.45
C SER A 194 -17.08 0.93 -4.36
N LEU A 195 -17.38 1.55 -3.23
CA LEU A 195 -18.10 0.94 -2.10
C LEU A 195 -19.57 0.68 -2.45
N SER A 196 -20.15 1.56 -3.26
CA SER A 196 -21.54 1.54 -3.72
C SER A 196 -21.65 2.19 -5.09
N PRO A 197 -22.74 1.95 -5.85
CA PRO A 197 -23.01 2.69 -7.07
C PRO A 197 -23.08 4.21 -6.82
N TYR A 198 -22.62 4.99 -7.80
CA TYR A 198 -22.88 6.42 -7.81
C TYR A 198 -24.35 6.69 -8.11
N THR A 199 -25.01 7.44 -7.23
CA THR A 199 -26.44 7.81 -7.36
C THR A 199 -26.66 9.30 -7.08
N GLY A 200 -25.60 10.10 -7.18
CA GLY A 200 -25.64 11.55 -6.90
C GLY A 200 -25.10 11.93 -5.52
N GLN A 201 -24.27 11.09 -4.90
CA GLN A 201 -23.59 11.42 -3.64
C GLN A 201 -22.79 12.73 -3.80
N LYS A 202 -22.75 13.55 -2.73
CA LYS A 202 -22.20 14.91 -2.77
C LYS A 202 -20.69 14.98 -2.53
N ASN A 203 -20.13 13.95 -1.90
CA ASN A 203 -18.74 13.94 -1.46
C ASN A 203 -18.01 12.74 -2.08
N LEU A 204 -16.77 12.94 -2.52
CA LEU A 204 -15.87 11.86 -2.95
C LEU A 204 -14.93 11.50 -1.80
N LEU A 205 -14.89 10.22 -1.43
CA LEU A 205 -13.92 9.70 -0.47
C LEU A 205 -12.98 8.73 -1.19
N VAL A 206 -11.68 9.05 -1.21
CA VAL A 206 -10.66 8.18 -1.81
C VAL A 206 -9.95 7.40 -0.71
N ILE A 207 -9.94 6.07 -0.85
CA ILE A 207 -9.49 5.12 0.15
C ILE A 207 -8.29 4.35 -0.38
N GLU A 208 -7.30 4.13 0.49
CA GLU A 208 -6.12 3.36 0.15
C GLU A 208 -6.41 1.86 0.21
N GLY A 209 -6.68 1.25 -0.94
CA GLY A 209 -6.73 -0.20 -1.12
C GLY A 209 -8.06 -0.86 -0.77
N PHE A 210 -8.26 -2.05 -1.36
CA PHE A 210 -9.50 -2.83 -1.22
C PHE A 210 -9.83 -3.22 0.21
N SER A 211 -8.83 -3.60 1.03
CA SER A 211 -9.08 -4.01 2.41
C SER A 211 -9.73 -2.88 3.23
N ASN A 212 -9.24 -1.65 3.11
CA ASN A 212 -9.82 -0.50 3.81
C ASN A 212 -11.21 -0.15 3.28
N LEU A 213 -11.43 -0.28 1.96
CA LEU A 213 -12.76 -0.09 1.36
C LEU A 213 -13.77 -1.11 1.90
N PHE A 214 -13.38 -2.39 2.01
CA PHE A 214 -14.23 -3.45 2.54
C PHE A 214 -14.53 -3.27 4.03
N SER A 215 -13.54 -2.88 4.83
CA SER A 215 -13.76 -2.53 6.23
C SER A 215 -14.75 -1.37 6.33
N LEU A 216 -14.58 -0.30 5.53
CA LEU A 216 -15.54 0.81 5.52
C LEU A 216 -16.94 0.33 5.14
N TRP A 217 -17.09 -0.53 4.13
CA TRP A 217 -18.39 -1.06 3.73
C TRP A 217 -19.12 -1.77 4.88
N CYS A 218 -18.40 -2.51 5.73
CA CYS A 218 -18.99 -3.18 6.89
C CYS A 218 -19.53 -2.23 7.97
N TYR A 219 -19.01 -1.01 8.07
CA TYR A 219 -19.38 -0.03 9.10
C TYR A 219 -20.18 1.16 8.56
N ALA A 220 -20.19 1.38 7.24
CA ALA A 220 -20.90 2.48 6.59
C ALA A 220 -22.42 2.24 6.66
N ASP A 221 -23.13 3.18 7.28
CA ASP A 221 -24.58 3.20 7.29
C ASP A 221 -25.15 3.77 5.97
N GLU A 222 -26.48 3.66 5.82
CA GLU A 222 -27.18 4.16 4.62
C GLU A 222 -27.07 5.67 4.44
N LYS A 223 -26.89 6.43 5.53
CA LYS A 223 -26.68 7.87 5.43
C LYS A 223 -25.32 8.16 4.81
N PHE A 224 -24.27 7.50 5.28
CA PHE A 224 -22.93 7.61 4.75
C PHE A 224 -22.89 7.26 3.26
N LYS A 225 -23.52 6.15 2.85
CA LYS A 225 -23.55 5.71 1.44
C LYS A 225 -24.32 6.67 0.51
N LYS A 226 -25.24 7.48 1.05
CA LYS A 226 -25.94 8.55 0.32
C LYS A 226 -25.14 9.84 0.25
N ASP A 227 -24.32 10.12 1.26
CA ASP A 227 -23.54 11.35 1.33
C ASP A 227 -22.17 11.22 0.63
N PHE A 228 -21.58 10.03 0.61
CA PHE A 228 -20.23 9.75 0.13
C PHE A 228 -20.19 8.70 -0.98
N PHE A 229 -19.59 9.06 -2.10
CA PHE A 229 -19.09 8.12 -3.08
C PHE A 229 -17.67 7.70 -2.67
N ALA A 230 -17.55 6.54 -2.03
CA ALA A 230 -16.28 6.03 -1.54
C ALA A 230 -15.64 5.08 -2.55
N VAL A 231 -14.38 5.32 -2.92
CA VAL A 231 -13.67 4.57 -3.95
C VAL A 231 -12.24 4.25 -3.55
N THR A 232 -11.70 3.13 -4.03
CA THR A 232 -10.26 2.84 -4.00
C THR A 232 -9.68 2.84 -5.41
N SER A 233 -8.42 3.24 -5.55
CA SER A 233 -7.71 2.97 -6.79
C SER A 233 -7.58 1.46 -7.02
N VAL A 234 -7.86 1.04 -8.24
CA VAL A 234 -7.74 -0.35 -8.67
C VAL A 234 -6.27 -0.73 -8.87
N HIS A 235 -5.50 0.24 -9.37
CA HIS A 235 -4.16 0.05 -9.90
C HIS A 235 -3.00 0.19 -8.90
N GLY A 236 -3.25 0.53 -7.63
CA GLY A 236 -2.14 0.92 -6.75
C GLY A 236 -1.39 2.16 -7.25
N VAL A 237 -2.01 2.93 -8.15
CA VAL A 237 -1.55 4.27 -8.52
C VAL A 237 -1.91 5.19 -7.37
N THR A 238 -1.02 6.11 -7.08
CA THR A 238 -1.34 7.28 -6.27
C THR A 238 -2.55 7.99 -6.90
N SER A 239 -3.52 8.36 -6.08
CA SER A 239 -4.70 9.11 -6.51
C SER A 239 -4.26 10.52 -6.95
N THR A 240 -3.93 10.68 -8.23
CA THR A 240 -3.53 11.98 -8.79
C THR A 240 -4.78 12.79 -9.17
N PRO A 241 -4.66 14.13 -9.25
CA PRO A 241 -5.77 14.99 -9.67
C PRO A 241 -6.42 14.57 -11.00
N ASN A 242 -5.62 14.19 -12.00
CA ASN A 242 -6.13 13.75 -13.31
C ASN A 242 -7.00 12.49 -13.22
N VAL A 243 -6.63 11.56 -12.34
CA VAL A 243 -7.35 10.30 -12.14
C VAL A 243 -8.69 10.61 -11.43
N ILE A 244 -8.68 11.52 -10.46
CA ILE A 244 -9.89 12.02 -9.78
C ILE A 244 -10.82 12.77 -10.76
N GLU A 245 -10.26 13.60 -11.64
CA GLU A 245 -11.03 14.30 -12.68
C GLU A 245 -11.69 13.34 -13.67
N LYS A 246 -11.01 12.25 -14.06
CA LYS A 246 -11.58 11.21 -14.92
C LYS A 246 -12.79 10.55 -14.24
N LEU A 247 -12.68 10.20 -12.96
CA LEU A 247 -13.78 9.64 -12.18
C LEU A 247 -14.99 10.59 -12.07
N ILE A 248 -14.77 11.88 -11.86
CA ILE A 248 -15.86 12.87 -11.80
C ILE A 248 -16.56 13.04 -13.16
N LYS A 249 -15.85 12.79 -14.27
CA LYS A 249 -16.38 12.91 -15.64
C LYS A 249 -17.09 11.65 -16.14
N GLU A 250 -16.66 10.47 -15.71
CA GLU A 250 -17.21 9.17 -16.16
C GLU A 250 -18.46 8.73 -15.39
N ASP A 251 -18.67 9.24 -14.17
CA ASP A 251 -19.87 8.95 -13.35
C ASP A 251 -20.99 9.99 -13.50
N LYS A 252 -20.84 11.00 -14.38
CA LYS A 252 -21.87 11.96 -14.76
C LYS A 252 -22.48 11.62 -16.11
#